data_AF-A0A376IZV2-F1
#
_entry.id   AF-A0A376IZV2-F1
#
_cell.length_a   1.000
_cell.length_b   1.000
_cell.length_c   1.000
_cell.angle_alpha   90.00
_cell.angle_beta   90.00
_cell.angle_gamma   90.00
#
_symmetry.space_group_name_H-M   'P 1'
#
loop_
_entity.id
_entity.type
_entity.pdbx_description
1 polymer ?
#
loop_
_entity_poly.entity_id
_entity_poly.type
_entity_poly.pdbx_seq_one_letter_code
_entity_poly.pdbx_strand_id
1 'polypeptide(L)' 'MIPFAIAIRHFAPTSFWQLAHSSADHFPVLTISHFITANLLPVMLGNIIGGAVLVSICYRAIYLRQEP' A
#
# COMPACT_ATOMS: atom_id res chain seq x y z
N MET A 1 -4.12 -1.03 8.32
CA MET A 1 -3.75 0.36 7.98
C MET A 1 -2.29 0.59 8.37
N ILE A 2 -1.39 0.72 7.39
CA ILE A 2 0.07 0.79 7.65
C ILE A 2 0.46 2.04 8.48
N PRO A 3 -0.05 3.25 8.21
CA PRO A 3 0.28 4.43 9.02
C PRO A 3 -0.10 4.31 10.50
N PHE A 4 -1.24 3.66 10.78
CA PHE A 4 -1.69 3.42 12.15
C PHE A 4 -0.75 2.45 12.89
N ALA A 5 -0.28 1.42 12.21
CA ALA A 5 0.69 0.48 12.80
C ALA A 5 2.05 1.15 13.07
N ILE A 6 2.50 2.07 12.21
CA ILE A 6 3.69 2.90 12.45
C ILE A 6 3.47 3.80 13.69
N ALA A 7 2.28 4.38 13.83
CA ALA A 7 1.94 5.20 15.00
C ALA A 7 1.96 4.38 16.30
N ILE A 8 1.38 3.17 16.31
CA ILE A 8 1.47 2.26 17.47
C ILE A 8 2.93 1.94 17.78
N ARG A 9 3.76 1.65 16.78
CA ARG A 9 5.18 1.38 16.99
C ARG A 9 5.93 2.52 17.70
N HIS A 10 5.60 3.78 17.39
CA HIS A 10 6.25 4.96 17.97
C HIS A 10 5.64 5.44 19.29
N PHE A 11 4.33 5.30 19.46
CA PHE A 11 3.60 5.95 20.56
C PHE A 11 3.05 4.96 21.60
N ALA A 12 3.12 3.65 21.37
CA ALA A 12 2.62 2.67 22.34
C ALA A 12 3.51 2.61 23.59
N PRO A 13 2.90 2.64 24.80
CA PRO A 13 3.64 2.54 26.06
C PRO A 13 4.24 1.15 26.26
N THR A 14 5.22 1.04 27.15
CA THR A 14 5.87 -0.24 27.49
C THR A 14 4.88 -1.30 28.00
N SER A 15 3.82 -0.90 28.71
CA SER A 15 2.77 -1.81 29.19
C SER A 15 2.02 -2.52 28.05
N PHE A 16 1.82 -1.84 26.91
CA PHE A 16 1.22 -2.45 25.71
C PHE A 16 2.11 -3.57 25.18
N TRP A 17 3.42 -3.32 25.09
CA TRP A 17 4.40 -4.30 24.61
C TRP A 17 4.56 -5.49 25.55
N GLN A 18 4.49 -5.26 26.86
CA GLN A 18 4.49 -6.31 27.87
C GLN A 18 3.27 -7.22 27.76
N LEU A 19 2.06 -6.66 27.62
CA LEU A 19 0.84 -7.44 27.40
C LEU A 19 0.89 -8.24 26.09
N ALA A 20 1.47 -7.64 25.06
CA ALA A 20 1.66 -8.29 23.76
C ALA A 20 2.82 -9.30 23.74
N HIS A 21 3.57 -9.46 24.83
CA HIS A 21 4.79 -10.27 24.92
C HIS A 21 5.77 -10.01 23.75
N SER A 22 5.90 -8.73 23.36
CA SER A 22 6.69 -8.31 22.21
C SER A 22 7.36 -6.95 22.46
N SER A 23 8.01 -6.40 21.45
CA SER A 23 8.67 -5.09 21.49
C SER A 23 8.56 -4.39 20.14
N ALA A 24 8.72 -3.07 20.14
CA ALA A 24 8.74 -2.26 18.92
C ALA A 24 9.90 -2.65 17.96
N ASP A 25 10.94 -3.30 18.48
CA ASP A 25 12.13 -3.74 17.73
C ASP A 25 11.87 -4.98 16.87
N HIS A 26 10.86 -5.79 17.20
CA HIS A 26 10.40 -6.88 16.34
C HIS A 26 9.76 -6.39 15.04
N PHE A 27 9.53 -5.09 14.92
CA PHE A 27 8.82 -4.47 13.81
C PHE A 27 9.68 -3.43 13.06
N PRO A 28 10.94 -3.75 12.66
CA PRO A 28 11.87 -2.77 12.12
C PRO A 28 11.37 -2.13 10.82
N VAL A 29 10.58 -2.88 10.07
CA VAL A 29 10.03 -2.54 8.75
C VAL A 29 8.91 -1.49 8.81
N LEU A 30 8.29 -1.28 9.98
CA LEU A 30 7.23 -0.29 10.19
C LEU A 30 7.82 1.11 10.33
N THR A 31 8.35 1.64 9.23
CA THR A 31 8.84 3.03 9.11
C THR A 31 8.11 3.75 7.99
N ILE A 32 8.05 5.08 8.06
CA ILE A 32 7.43 5.92 7.02
C ILE A 32 8.17 5.73 5.68
N SER A 33 9.50 5.69 5.71
CA SER A 33 10.32 5.49 4.50
C SER A 33 10.02 4.16 3.80
N HIS A 34 9.94 3.06 4.56
CA HIS A 34 9.63 1.75 3.99
C HIS A 34 8.18 1.66 3.51
N PHE A 35 7.23 2.28 4.23
CA PHE A 35 5.84 2.37 3.75
C PHE A 35 5.74 3.07 2.40
N ILE A 36 6.44 4.19 2.21
CA ILE A 36 6.40 4.94 0.95
C ILE A 36 7.01 4.12 -0.19
N THR A 37 8.20 3.58 0.01
CA THR A 37 8.98 2.93 -1.05
C THR A 37 8.52 1.51 -1.38
N ALA A 38 8.11 0.73 -0.38
CA ALA A 38 7.73 -0.67 -0.55
C ALA A 38 6.22 -0.90 -0.68
N ASN A 39 5.37 0.12 -0.43
CA ASN A 39 3.93 -0.04 -0.52
C ASN A 39 3.25 1.10 -1.28
N LEU A 40 3.30 2.33 -0.78
CA LEU A 40 2.48 3.41 -1.32
C LEU A 40 2.80 3.71 -2.79
N LEU A 41 4.08 3.90 -3.12
CA LEU A 41 4.53 4.20 -4.47
C LEU A 41 4.24 3.05 -5.46
N PRO A 42 4.62 1.78 -5.21
CA PRO A 42 4.32 0.69 -6.13
C PRO A 42 2.82 0.41 -6.25
N VAL A 43 2.04 0.50 -5.17
CA VAL A 43 0.59 0.30 -5.22
C VAL A 43 -0.11 1.40 -6.01
N MET A 44 0.28 2.67 -5.80
CA MET A 44 -0.25 3.78 -6.59
C MET A 44 0.02 3.60 -8.08
N LEU A 45 1.26 3.25 -8.44
CA LEU A 45 1.64 3.00 -9.83
C LEU A 45 0.86 1.81 -10.40
N GLY A 46 0.76 0.71 -9.67
CA GLY A 46 0.01 -0.48 -10.07
C GLY A 46 -1.47 -0.18 -10.32
N ASN A 47 -2.10 0.63 -9.46
CA ASN A 47 -3.49 1.03 -9.63
C ASN A 47 -3.71 1.93 -10.86
N ILE A 48 -2.80 2.90 -11.10
CA ILE A 48 -2.87 3.77 -12.28
C ILE A 48 -2.68 2.94 -13.56
N ILE A 49 -1.66 2.09 -13.61
CA ILE A 49 -1.36 1.24 -14.76
C ILE A 49 -2.51 0.25 -15.01
N GLY A 50 -3.01 -0.40 -13.95
CA GLY A 50 -4.15 -1.32 -14.04
C GLY A 50 -5.40 -0.64 -14.59
N GLY A 51 -5.71 0.57 -14.11
CA GLY A 51 -6.81 1.38 -14.63
C GLY A 51 -6.61 1.78 -16.10
N ALA A 52 -5.41 2.24 -16.46
CA ALA A 52 -5.09 2.64 -17.83
C ALA A 52 -5.19 1.46 -18.82
N VAL A 53 -4.74 0.27 -18.42
CA VAL A 53 -4.84 -0.95 -19.23
C VAL A 53 -6.30 -1.34 -19.44
N LEU A 54 -7.11 -1.34 -18.37
CA LEU A 54 -8.54 -1.65 -18.47
C LEU A 54 -9.27 -0.68 -19.41
N VAL A 55 -9.05 0.63 -19.22
CA VAL A 55 -9.65 1.68 -20.06
C VAL A 55 -9.24 1.51 -21.52
N SER A 56 -7.96 1.21 -21.79
CA SER A 56 -7.45 1.01 -23.16
C SER A 56 -8.09 -0.21 -23.84
N ILE A 57 -8.26 -1.31 -23.12
CA ILE A 57 -8.92 -2.52 -23.63
C ILE A 57 -10.40 -2.23 -23.93
N CYS A 58 -11.12 -1.58 -23.02
CA CYS A 58 -12.51 -1.21 -23.23
C CYS A 58 -12.67 -0.24 -24.42
N TYR A 59 -11.82 0.78 -24.51
CA TYR A 59 -11.82 1.72 -25.63
C TYR A 59 -11.62 1.00 -26.96
N ARG A 60 -10.63 0.11 -27.04
CA ARG A 60 -10.37 -0.73 -28.21
C ARG A 60 -11.57 -1.62 -28.55
N ALA A 61 -12.17 -2.28 -27.57
CA ALA A 61 -13.31 -3.16 -27.81
C ALA A 61 -14.54 -2.43 -28.36
N ILE A 62 -14.76 -1.18 -27.95
CA ILE A 62 -15.89 -0.36 -28.39
C ILE A 62 -15.63 0.27 -29.76
N TYR A 63 -14.50 0.95 -29.93
CA TYR A 63 -14.23 1.75 -31.13
C TYR A 63 -13.68 0.94 -32.31
N LEU A 64 -12.79 -0.04 -32.10
CA LEU A 64 -12.25 -0.86 -33.20
C LEU A 64 -13.23 -1.94 -33.70
N ARG A 65 -14.46 -2.00 -33.16
CA ARG A 65 -15.57 -2.77 -33.72
C ARG A 65 -16.46 -1.96 -34.67
N GLN A 66 -16.25 -0.65 -34.77
CA GLN A 66 -17.06 0.25 -35.59
C GLN A 66 -16.38 0.67 -36.89
N GLU A 67 -15.17 0.20 -37.15
CA GLU A 67 -14.57 0.26 -38.48
C GLU A 67 -15.14 -0.90 -39.33
N PRO A 68 -15.66 -0.65 -40.55
CA PRO A 68 -16.25 -1.68 -41.41
C PRO A 68 -15.24 -2.72 -41.90
#